data_AF-A0A0P9HEE3-F1
#
_entry.id   AF-A0A0P9HEE3-F1
#
_cell.length_a   1.000
_cell.length_b   1.000
_cell.length_c   1.000
_cell.angle_alpha   90.00
_cell.angle_beta   90.00
_cell.angle_gamma   90.00
#
_symmetry.space_group_name_H-M   'P 1'
#
loop_
_entity.id
_entity.type
_entity.pdbx_description
1 polymer ?
#
loop_
_entity_poly.entity_id
_entity_poly.type
_entity_poly.pdbx_seq_one_letter_code
_entity_poly.pdbx_strand_id
1 'polypeptide(L)'
;METELEFETNAGAWAISRAFLIRYNQIMFKSVGGIERLKGMLQTKLDGQATQPLSPSQLSTIENTELLKVGEKIDLVLISLGYKLTSEILDCIEYYYDEKEQVEQPTQQTIQALDAFFSQLPFPYFIDSLQKADRNTGKEKLTTWFQVCVNERVAHFMKQYAHTLTEIEDGVLYGYPLSAIRAFAQLIDVAVKTGKPSIERYFVGAGRPSIAFYEAEEEYYRHIWDKVKQVSPRLIEQTEKAYQASLHG
;
A
#
# COMPACT_ATOMS: atom_id res chain seq x y z
N MET A 1 19.24 3.26 -41.43
CA MET A 1 18.19 4.29 -41.35
C MET A 1 17.38 3.93 -40.12
N GLU A 2 17.95 4.28 -38.97
CA GLU A 2 17.39 4.08 -37.64
C GLU A 2 16.53 5.32 -37.37
N THR A 3 15.25 5.12 -37.08
CA THR A 3 14.40 6.19 -36.55
C THR A 3 14.35 6.05 -35.05
N GLU A 4 15.11 6.93 -34.39
CA GLU A 4 14.99 7.29 -32.98
C GLU A 4 13.52 7.60 -32.66
N LEU A 5 12.94 6.83 -31.75
CA LEU A 5 11.77 7.25 -30.98
C LEU A 5 12.32 7.69 -29.63
N GLU A 6 12.66 8.98 -29.58
CA GLU A 6 12.99 9.68 -28.34
C GLU A 6 11.83 9.48 -27.35
N PHE A 7 12.15 8.76 -26.27
CA PHE A 7 11.34 8.73 -25.06
C PHE A 7 11.38 10.12 -24.42
N GLU A 8 10.42 10.97 -24.77
CA GLU A 8 10.11 12.21 -24.04
C GLU A 8 9.62 11.86 -22.62
N THR A 9 10.59 11.73 -21.73
CA THR A 9 10.66 12.28 -20.36
C THR A 9 9.33 12.48 -19.63
N ASN A 10 9.05 11.62 -18.65
CA ASN A 10 8.40 11.84 -17.33
C ASN A 10 7.12 12.70 -17.17
N ALA A 11 6.59 13.37 -18.20
CA ALA A 11 5.36 14.15 -18.16
C ALA A 11 4.21 13.43 -18.90
N GLY A 12 4.51 12.60 -19.90
CA GLY A 12 3.52 11.84 -20.68
C GLY A 12 2.75 10.79 -19.88
N ALA A 13 3.42 10.09 -18.95
CA ALA A 13 2.76 9.11 -18.07
C ALA A 13 1.74 9.76 -17.12
N TRP A 14 1.96 11.02 -16.73
CA TRP A 14 1.07 11.80 -15.84
C TRP A 14 -0.06 12.52 -16.58
N ALA A 15 0.16 12.92 -17.84
CA ALA A 15 -0.88 13.52 -18.67
C ALA A 15 -1.91 12.48 -19.16
N ILE A 16 -1.44 11.28 -19.52
CA ILE A 16 -2.30 10.15 -19.90
C ILE A 16 -3.12 9.67 -18.70
N SER A 17 -2.55 9.63 -17.50
CA SER A 17 -3.29 9.24 -16.28
C SER A 17 -4.37 10.25 -15.89
N ARG A 18 -4.16 11.56 -16.05
CA ARG A 18 -5.15 12.59 -15.67
C ARG A 18 -6.37 12.65 -16.59
N ALA A 19 -6.17 12.64 -17.90
CA ALA A 19 -7.27 12.61 -18.86
C ALA A 19 -8.03 11.27 -18.83
N PHE A 20 -7.31 10.16 -18.58
CA PHE A 20 -7.89 8.84 -18.38
C PHE A 20 -8.71 8.76 -17.08
N LEU A 21 -8.18 9.20 -15.94
CA LEU A 21 -8.91 9.28 -14.66
C LEU A 21 -10.18 10.12 -14.81
N ILE A 22 -10.12 11.29 -15.45
CA ILE A 22 -11.31 12.15 -15.63
C ILE A 22 -12.39 11.47 -16.47
N ARG A 23 -12.03 10.79 -17.57
CA ARG A 23 -12.99 10.12 -18.46
C ARG A 23 -13.53 8.81 -17.87
N TYR A 24 -12.69 8.10 -17.14
CA TYR A 24 -13.03 6.89 -16.37
C TYR A 24 -13.93 7.22 -15.17
N ASN A 25 -13.72 8.39 -14.54
CA ASN A 25 -14.50 8.90 -13.42
C ASN A 25 -15.96 9.20 -13.79
N GLN A 26 -16.22 9.61 -15.04
CA GLN A 26 -17.58 9.87 -15.53
C GLN A 26 -18.38 8.59 -15.80
N ILE A 27 -17.70 7.47 -16.05
CA ILE A 27 -18.35 6.20 -16.44
C ILE A 27 -18.62 5.32 -15.21
N MET A 28 -17.74 5.34 -14.21
CA MET A 28 -17.75 4.37 -13.10
C MET A 28 -18.44 4.86 -11.82
N PHE A 29 -18.42 6.16 -11.53
CA PHE A 29 -18.92 6.68 -10.26
C PHE A 29 -20.30 7.29 -10.46
N LYS A 30 -21.32 6.42 -10.52
CA LYS A 30 -22.74 6.84 -10.65
C LYS A 30 -23.29 7.57 -9.41
N SER A 31 -22.52 7.70 -8.32
CA SER A 31 -22.91 8.50 -7.16
C SER A 31 -22.08 9.79 -7.08
N VAL A 32 -22.78 10.92 -6.98
CA VAL A 32 -22.20 12.26 -6.84
C VAL A 32 -21.19 12.31 -5.67
N GLY A 33 -21.40 11.51 -4.61
CA GLY A 33 -20.51 11.42 -3.46
C GLY A 33 -19.14 10.78 -3.74
N GLY A 34 -19.04 9.76 -4.60
CA GLY A 34 -17.74 9.13 -4.93
C GLY A 34 -16.86 10.04 -5.79
N ILE A 35 -17.48 10.74 -6.75
CA ILE A 35 -16.78 11.73 -7.59
C ILE A 35 -16.29 12.91 -6.77
N GLU A 36 -17.08 13.43 -5.83
CA GLU A 36 -16.66 14.57 -5.00
C GLU A 36 -15.58 14.20 -3.98
N ARG A 37 -15.59 12.97 -3.43
CA ARG A 37 -14.48 12.47 -2.57
C ARG A 37 -13.17 12.33 -3.34
N LEU A 38 -13.23 11.70 -4.51
CA LEU A 38 -12.05 11.52 -5.36
C LEU A 38 -11.58 12.84 -5.97
N LYS A 39 -12.50 13.75 -6.35
CA LYS A 39 -12.14 15.14 -6.71
C LYS A 39 -11.55 15.87 -5.52
N GLY A 40 -12.00 15.66 -4.30
CA GLY A 40 -11.31 16.17 -3.10
C GLY A 40 -9.86 15.70 -3.04
N MET A 41 -9.63 14.40 -3.32
CA MET A 41 -8.28 13.83 -3.44
C MET A 41 -7.49 14.30 -4.67
N LEU A 42 -8.12 14.60 -5.82
CA LEU A 42 -7.47 14.95 -7.10
C LEU A 42 -7.40 16.47 -7.40
N GLN A 43 -8.24 17.28 -6.75
CA GLN A 43 -8.18 18.75 -6.67
C GLN A 43 -7.22 19.20 -5.57
N THR A 44 -6.78 18.29 -4.71
CA THR A 44 -5.37 18.38 -4.33
C THR A 44 -4.61 18.36 -5.63
N LYS A 45 -4.13 19.52 -6.05
CA LYS A 45 -3.07 19.55 -7.03
C LYS A 45 -2.06 18.49 -6.59
N LEU A 46 -1.78 17.53 -7.47
CA LEU A 46 -0.51 16.80 -7.50
C LEU A 46 0.69 17.76 -7.69
N ASP A 47 0.52 19.08 -7.43
CA ASP A 47 1.56 20.01 -6.99
C ASP A 47 2.08 19.65 -5.58
N GLY A 48 1.43 18.71 -4.89
CA GLY A 48 2.08 17.92 -3.85
C GLY A 48 3.11 17.00 -4.49
N GLN A 49 4.25 17.59 -4.87
CA GLN A 49 5.51 16.92 -5.07
C GLN A 49 5.55 15.70 -4.11
N ALA A 50 5.50 14.48 -4.65
CA ALA A 50 5.73 13.26 -3.89
C ALA A 50 7.20 13.26 -3.47
N THR A 51 7.58 14.16 -2.57
CA THR A 51 8.98 14.47 -2.32
C THR A 51 9.15 15.09 -0.96
N GLN A 52 9.08 14.27 0.08
CA GLN A 52 10.29 14.24 0.90
C GLN A 52 10.92 12.88 0.67
N PRO A 53 11.83 12.75 -0.32
CA PRO A 53 12.74 11.62 -0.32
C PRO A 53 13.33 11.53 1.09
N LEU A 54 13.32 10.32 1.65
CA LEU A 54 13.89 10.08 2.96
C LEU A 54 15.30 10.65 3.00
N SER A 55 15.60 11.48 3.99
CA SER A 55 16.98 11.88 4.24
C SER A 55 17.83 10.62 4.54
N PRO A 56 19.15 10.64 4.28
CA PRO A 56 20.01 9.50 4.58
C PRO A 56 19.88 9.01 6.03
N SER A 57 19.68 9.93 6.99
CA SER A 57 19.45 9.58 8.39
C SER A 57 18.11 8.87 8.61
N GLN A 58 17.02 9.37 8.02
CA GLN A 58 15.70 8.72 8.14
C GLN A 58 15.68 7.35 7.47
N LEU A 59 16.31 7.22 6.30
CA LEU A 59 16.47 5.93 5.64
C LEU A 59 17.27 4.97 6.52
N SER A 60 18.39 5.43 7.09
CA SER A 60 19.19 4.63 8.02
C SER A 60 18.40 4.19 9.26
N THR A 61 17.55 5.07 9.81
CA THR A 61 16.65 4.73 10.92
C THR A 61 15.68 3.61 10.54
N ILE A 62 15.08 3.67 9.35
CA ILE A 62 14.19 2.61 8.83
C ILE A 62 14.95 1.30 8.59
N GLU A 63 16.15 1.37 8.01
CA GLU A 63 16.94 0.17 7.71
C GLU A 63 17.37 -0.59 8.98
N ASN A 64 17.76 0.15 10.01
CA ASN A 64 18.38 -0.39 11.22
C ASN A 64 17.40 -0.75 12.34
N THR A 65 16.14 -0.29 12.30
CA THR A 65 15.19 -0.60 13.37
C THR A 65 14.88 -2.10 13.42
N GLU A 66 14.75 -2.64 14.63
CA GLU A 66 14.25 -3.99 14.88
C GLU A 66 12.74 -4.00 15.14
N LEU A 67 12.13 -2.81 15.29
CA LEU A 67 10.71 -2.67 15.57
C LEU A 67 9.81 -3.08 14.39
N LEU A 68 10.34 -3.07 13.17
CA LEU A 68 9.59 -3.35 11.95
C LEU A 68 10.15 -4.57 11.24
N LYS A 69 9.27 -5.40 10.66
CA LYS A 69 9.64 -6.43 9.71
C LYS A 69 10.12 -5.81 8.40
N VAL A 70 10.86 -6.58 7.61
CA VAL A 70 11.39 -6.10 6.34
C VAL A 70 10.30 -5.62 5.37
N GLY A 71 9.12 -6.26 5.36
CA GLY A 71 7.98 -5.83 4.53
C GLY A 71 7.45 -4.45 4.93
N GLU A 72 7.32 -4.19 6.23
CA GLU A 72 6.88 -2.89 6.77
C GLU A 72 7.91 -1.79 6.47
N LYS A 73 9.22 -2.10 6.53
CA LYS A 73 10.29 -1.19 6.11
C LYS A 73 10.19 -0.83 4.62
N ILE A 74 9.94 -1.82 3.76
CA ILE A 74 9.74 -1.59 2.32
C ILE A 74 8.54 -0.68 2.10
N ASP A 75 7.44 -0.89 2.82
CA ASP A 75 6.24 -0.06 2.69
C ASP A 75 6.51 1.42 2.97
N LEU A 76 7.32 1.74 3.98
CA LEU A 76 7.75 3.12 4.24
C LEU A 76 8.56 3.71 3.08
N VAL A 77 9.44 2.92 2.46
CA VAL A 77 10.20 3.34 1.27
C VAL A 77 9.25 3.56 0.09
N LEU A 78 8.29 2.66 -0.14
CA LEU A 78 7.29 2.80 -1.21
C LEU A 78 6.41 4.04 -1.03
N ILE A 79 6.02 4.37 0.22
CA ILE A 79 5.32 5.62 0.54
C ILE A 79 6.21 6.83 0.21
N SER A 80 7.50 6.81 0.59
CA SER A 80 8.42 7.91 0.29
C SER A 80 8.66 8.13 -1.21
N LEU A 81 8.54 7.07 -2.01
CA LEU A 81 8.66 7.09 -3.46
C LEU A 81 7.34 7.39 -4.19
N GLY A 82 6.22 7.48 -3.46
CA GLY A 82 4.89 7.74 -4.01
C GLY A 82 4.27 6.53 -4.73
N TYR A 83 4.80 5.33 -4.55
CA TYR A 83 4.20 4.09 -5.08
C TYR A 83 3.06 3.57 -4.19
N LYS A 84 3.03 3.98 -2.92
CA LYS A 84 1.90 3.80 -1.99
C LYS A 84 1.49 5.15 -1.42
N LEU A 85 0.20 5.35 -1.20
CA LEU A 85 -0.29 6.54 -0.49
C LEU A 85 -0.43 6.28 1.01
N THR A 86 -0.62 5.01 1.40
CA THR A 86 -0.70 4.59 2.79
C THR A 86 -0.30 3.13 2.98
N SER A 87 0.00 2.75 4.23
CA SER A 87 0.15 1.35 4.65
C SER A 87 -0.30 1.15 6.10
N GLU A 88 -0.69 -0.07 6.42
CA GLU A 88 -1.06 -0.54 7.75
C GLU A 88 0.11 -1.32 8.35
N ILE A 89 0.63 -0.85 9.48
CA ILE A 89 1.70 -1.51 10.23
C ILE A 89 1.08 -2.18 11.46
N LEU A 90 0.91 -3.49 11.40
CA LEU A 90 0.21 -4.29 12.42
C LEU A 90 1.01 -5.50 12.90
N ASP A 91 1.96 -5.95 12.09
CA ASP A 91 2.52 -7.29 12.14
C ASP A 91 3.65 -7.40 13.18
N CYS A 92 4.14 -6.24 13.62
CA CYS A 92 5.12 -6.03 14.67
C CYS A 92 4.53 -5.76 16.05
N ILE A 93 3.20 -5.69 16.19
CA ILE A 93 2.56 -5.40 17.47
C ILE A 93 2.45 -6.68 18.29
N GLU A 94 3.05 -6.67 19.48
CA GLU A 94 2.94 -7.77 20.43
C GLU A 94 1.66 -7.65 21.26
N TYR A 95 1.03 -8.79 21.52
CA TYR A 95 -0.24 -8.88 22.25
C TYR A 95 -0.10 -9.74 23.51
N TYR A 96 -0.87 -9.41 24.54
CA TYR A 96 -1.06 -10.24 25.72
C TYR A 96 -2.54 -10.55 25.91
N TYR A 97 -2.86 -11.69 26.52
CA TYR A 97 -4.25 -12.02 26.84
C TYR A 97 -4.65 -11.40 28.18
N ASP A 98 -5.66 -10.53 28.17
CA ASP A 98 -6.26 -9.97 29.39
C ASP A 98 -7.36 -10.91 29.91
N GLU A 99 -7.07 -11.62 31.00
CA GLU A 99 -8.01 -12.54 31.63
C GLU A 99 -9.27 -11.86 32.20
N LYS A 100 -9.23 -10.56 32.52
CA LYS A 100 -10.40 -9.86 33.06
C LYS A 100 -11.36 -9.47 31.94
N GLU A 101 -10.82 -8.90 30.88
CA GLU A 101 -11.60 -8.45 29.73
C GLU A 101 -11.92 -9.60 28.76
N GLN A 102 -11.24 -10.75 28.89
CA GLN A 102 -11.32 -11.90 27.99
C GLN A 102 -10.97 -11.53 26.53
N VAL A 103 -10.00 -10.62 26.37
CA VAL A 103 -9.57 -10.06 25.08
C VAL A 103 -8.05 -10.02 25.00
N GLU A 104 -7.49 -10.37 23.84
CA GLU A 104 -6.08 -10.08 23.51
C GLU A 104 -5.88 -8.58 23.25
N GLN A 105 -5.00 -7.95 24.02
CA GLN A 105 -4.73 -6.52 24.00
C GLN A 105 -3.31 -6.25 23.50
N PRO A 106 -3.07 -5.15 22.75
CA PRO A 106 -1.72 -4.76 22.38
C PRO A 106 -0.91 -4.36 23.61
N THR A 107 0.36 -4.74 23.63
CA THR A 107 1.29 -4.32 24.69
C THR A 107 1.58 -2.83 24.58
N GLN A 108 1.37 -2.09 25.67
CA GLN A 108 1.60 -0.64 25.72
C GLN A 108 3.05 -0.26 25.39
N GLN A 109 4.01 -1.09 25.80
CA GLN A 109 5.43 -0.90 25.49
C GLN A 109 5.69 -0.90 23.97
N THR A 110 5.08 -1.84 23.23
CA THR A 110 5.24 -1.92 21.77
C THR A 110 4.59 -0.72 21.07
N ILE A 111 3.39 -0.32 21.52
CA ILE A 111 2.71 0.87 20.98
C ILE A 111 3.56 2.13 21.20
N GLN A 112 4.11 2.33 22.40
CA GLN A 112 4.96 3.49 22.71
C GLN A 112 6.26 3.48 21.90
N ALA A 113 6.89 2.32 21.71
CA ALA A 113 8.11 2.20 20.91
C ALA A 113 7.86 2.54 19.44
N LEU A 114 6.76 2.06 18.87
CA LEU A 114 6.35 2.37 17.50
C LEU A 114 5.96 3.85 17.34
N ASP A 115 5.22 4.43 18.28
CA ASP A 115 4.87 5.86 18.27
C ASP A 115 6.12 6.75 18.32
N ALA A 116 7.06 6.44 19.22
CA ALA A 116 8.34 7.14 19.29
C ALA A 116 9.18 6.96 18.01
N PHE A 117 9.09 5.80 17.34
CA PHE A 117 9.76 5.57 16.07
C PHE A 117 9.14 6.37 14.92
N PHE A 118 7.82 6.31 14.74
CA PHE A 118 7.13 6.98 13.64
C PHE A 118 7.17 8.51 13.77
N SER A 119 7.17 9.06 14.98
CA SER A 119 7.34 10.50 15.21
C SER A 119 8.70 11.07 14.76
N GLN A 120 9.70 10.22 14.50
CA GLN A 120 11.00 10.61 13.93
C GLN A 120 11.02 10.60 12.39
N LEU A 121 9.96 10.09 11.76
CA LEU A 121 9.84 9.95 10.31
C LEU A 121 8.97 11.08 9.72
N PRO A 122 9.11 11.38 8.41
CA PRO A 122 8.37 12.48 7.80
C PRO A 122 6.93 12.11 7.45
N PHE A 123 6.47 10.92 7.83
CA PHE A 123 5.14 10.42 7.48
C PHE A 123 4.13 10.77 8.57
N PRO A 124 3.03 11.44 8.25
CA PRO A 124 1.90 11.50 9.17
C PRO A 124 1.34 10.09 9.38
N TYR A 125 1.03 9.79 10.63
CA TYR A 125 0.44 8.51 11.00
C TYR A 125 -0.62 8.69 12.09
N PHE A 126 -1.42 7.64 12.27
CA PHE A 126 -2.33 7.52 13.41
C PHE A 126 -2.50 6.07 13.80
N ILE A 127 -2.97 5.84 15.02
CA ILE A 127 -3.24 4.52 15.56
C ILE A 127 -4.74 4.27 15.45
N ASP A 128 -5.11 3.09 14.96
CA ASP A 128 -6.49 2.64 14.90
C ASP A 128 -6.59 1.21 15.46
N SER A 129 -7.79 0.85 15.90
CA SER A 129 -8.04 -0.42 16.57
C SER A 129 -9.44 -0.95 16.26
N LEU A 130 -9.54 -2.26 16.02
CA LEU A 130 -10.80 -2.96 15.82
C LEU A 130 -10.81 -4.25 16.61
N GLN A 131 -11.86 -4.44 17.40
CA GLN A 131 -12.11 -5.70 18.09
C GLN A 131 -12.68 -6.73 17.12
N LYS A 132 -12.02 -7.89 17.04
CA LYS A 132 -12.46 -9.03 16.23
C LYS A 132 -11.99 -10.34 16.85
N ALA A 133 -12.70 -11.43 16.61
CA ALA A 133 -12.25 -12.75 17.00
C ALA A 133 -10.98 -13.15 16.20
N ASP A 134 -9.95 -13.63 16.91
CA ASP A 134 -8.78 -14.25 16.31
C ASP A 134 -9.19 -15.55 15.62
N ARG A 135 -8.78 -15.71 14.36
CA ARG A 135 -9.21 -16.85 13.53
C ARG A 135 -8.61 -18.18 13.99
N ASN A 136 -7.48 -18.16 14.68
CA ASN A 136 -6.76 -19.36 15.09
C ASN A 136 -7.18 -19.79 16.50
N THR A 137 -7.37 -18.84 17.41
CA THR A 137 -7.67 -19.13 18.82
C THR A 137 -9.15 -19.00 19.16
N GLY A 138 -9.93 -18.31 18.33
CA GLY A 138 -11.33 -17.97 18.60
C GLY A 138 -11.51 -16.93 19.71
N LYS A 139 -10.43 -16.44 20.31
CA LYS A 139 -10.45 -15.43 21.36
C LYS A 139 -10.72 -14.05 20.76
N GLU A 140 -11.41 -13.19 21.50
CA GLU A 140 -11.55 -11.79 21.12
C GLU A 140 -10.18 -11.11 21.15
N LYS A 141 -9.92 -10.26 20.15
CA LYS A 141 -8.65 -9.54 19.99
C LYS A 141 -8.89 -8.10 19.56
N LEU A 142 -8.34 -7.16 20.31
CA LEU A 142 -8.30 -5.75 19.92
C LEU A 142 -7.16 -5.53 18.92
N THR A 143 -7.41 -5.83 17.64
CA THR A 143 -6.40 -5.67 16.59
C THR A 143 -6.08 -4.20 16.44
N THR A 144 -4.83 -3.83 16.67
CA THR A 144 -4.34 -2.45 16.60
C THR A 144 -3.32 -2.34 15.48
N TRP A 145 -3.29 -1.21 14.79
CA TRP A 145 -2.31 -0.93 13.74
C TRP A 145 -1.97 0.56 13.67
N PHE A 146 -0.81 0.86 13.10
CA PHE A 146 -0.43 2.21 12.72
C PHE A 146 -0.76 2.41 11.24
N GLN A 147 -1.65 3.35 10.94
CA GLN A 147 -1.88 3.80 9.58
C GLN A 147 -0.85 4.88 9.23
N VAL A 148 0.12 4.55 8.38
CA VAL A 148 1.15 5.48 7.92
C VAL A 148 0.74 6.04 6.57
N CYS A 149 0.80 7.36 6.40
CA CYS A 149 0.29 8.04 5.20
C CYS A 149 1.38 8.88 4.54
N VAL A 150 1.27 9.06 3.23
CA VAL A 150 2.20 9.90 2.46
C VAL A 150 2.10 11.39 2.82
N ASN A 151 0.92 11.84 3.27
CA ASN A 151 0.68 13.22 3.72
C ASN A 151 -0.58 13.33 4.59
N GLU A 152 -0.78 14.51 5.20
CA GLU A 152 -1.87 14.80 6.13
C GLU A 152 -3.27 14.66 5.51
N ARG A 153 -3.39 14.90 4.21
CA ARG A 153 -4.68 14.77 3.51
C ARG A 153 -5.08 13.32 3.36
N VAL A 154 -4.12 12.45 3.04
CA VAL A 154 -4.35 11.00 3.01
C VAL A 154 -4.65 10.50 4.43
N ALA A 155 -3.92 10.96 5.44
CA ALA A 155 -4.22 10.61 6.84
C ALA A 155 -5.64 11.02 7.25
N HIS A 156 -6.07 12.24 6.91
CA HIS A 156 -7.43 12.71 7.15
C HIS A 156 -8.48 11.87 6.42
N PHE A 157 -8.22 11.55 5.14
CA PHE A 157 -9.10 10.71 4.34
C PHE A 157 -9.25 9.32 4.96
N MET A 158 -8.15 8.68 5.33
CA MET A 158 -8.17 7.34 5.94
C MET A 158 -8.94 7.34 7.27
N LYS A 159 -8.72 8.33 8.15
CA LYS A 159 -9.49 8.47 9.41
C LYS A 159 -11.00 8.57 9.19
N GLN A 160 -11.44 9.16 8.10
CA GLN A 160 -12.86 9.38 7.83
C GLN A 160 -13.51 8.23 7.06
N TYR A 161 -12.77 7.62 6.14
CA TYR A 161 -13.38 6.80 5.09
C TYR A 161 -12.83 5.37 5.00
N ALA A 162 -11.84 4.97 5.82
CA ALA A 162 -11.22 3.64 5.75
C ALA A 162 -12.25 2.48 5.74
N HIS A 163 -13.32 2.59 6.51
CA HIS A 163 -14.38 1.57 6.61
C HIS A 163 -15.37 1.56 5.43
N THR A 164 -15.23 2.49 4.47
CA THR A 164 -16.13 2.64 3.32
C THR A 164 -15.39 2.67 1.98
N LEU A 165 -14.10 2.31 1.98
CA LEU A 165 -13.30 2.29 0.78
C LEU A 165 -13.89 1.27 -0.20
N THR A 166 -14.02 1.70 -1.45
CA THR A 166 -14.24 0.80 -2.56
C THR A 166 -12.95 0.07 -2.88
N GLU A 167 -13.03 -1.10 -3.50
CA GLU A 167 -11.84 -1.89 -3.89
C GLU A 167 -10.89 -1.12 -4.83
N ILE A 168 -11.43 -0.15 -5.59
CA ILE A 168 -10.66 0.77 -6.43
C ILE A 168 -9.87 1.75 -5.55
N GLU A 169 -10.53 2.36 -4.57
CA GLU A 169 -9.89 3.30 -3.65
C GLU A 169 -8.79 2.59 -2.86
N ASP A 170 -9.06 1.38 -2.36
CA ASP A 170 -8.05 0.53 -1.73
C ASP A 170 -6.87 0.27 -2.66
N GLY A 171 -7.12 -0.18 -3.89
CA GLY A 171 -6.06 -0.48 -4.83
C GLY A 171 -5.19 0.75 -5.17
N VAL A 172 -5.78 1.94 -5.25
CA VAL A 172 -5.03 3.19 -5.46
C VAL A 172 -4.21 3.56 -4.22
N LEU A 173 -4.81 3.48 -3.03
CA LEU A 173 -4.18 3.87 -1.76
C LEU A 173 -3.01 2.96 -1.39
N TYR A 174 -3.17 1.65 -1.62
CA TYR A 174 -2.20 0.60 -1.28
C TYR A 174 -1.24 0.26 -2.44
N GLY A 175 -1.29 0.98 -3.57
CA GLY A 175 -0.29 0.87 -4.64
C GLY A 175 -0.39 -0.40 -5.48
N TYR A 176 -1.62 -0.82 -5.81
CA TYR A 176 -1.85 -1.98 -6.67
C TYR A 176 -1.60 -1.64 -8.15
N PRO A 177 -1.19 -2.62 -8.97
CA PRO A 177 -1.09 -2.42 -10.41
C PRO A 177 -2.46 -2.10 -11.01
N LEU A 178 -2.46 -1.32 -12.09
CA LEU A 178 -3.69 -0.85 -12.73
C LEU A 178 -4.58 -1.99 -13.24
N SER A 179 -3.99 -3.11 -13.66
CA SER A 179 -4.71 -4.33 -14.03
C SER A 179 -5.52 -4.88 -12.86
N ALA A 180 -4.95 -4.96 -11.66
CA ALA A 180 -5.64 -5.40 -10.45
C ALA A 180 -6.77 -4.43 -10.07
N ILE A 181 -6.51 -3.11 -10.11
CA ILE A 181 -7.54 -2.09 -9.83
C ILE A 181 -8.73 -2.25 -10.80
N ARG A 182 -8.46 -2.44 -12.10
CA ARG A 182 -9.51 -2.65 -13.11
C ARG A 182 -10.26 -3.96 -12.92
N ALA A 183 -9.58 -5.00 -12.43
CA ALA A 183 -10.21 -6.28 -12.13
C ALA A 183 -11.20 -6.16 -10.96
N PHE A 184 -10.76 -5.58 -9.85
CA PHE A 184 -11.61 -5.32 -8.68
C PHE A 184 -12.80 -4.43 -9.05
N ALA A 185 -12.58 -3.43 -9.90
CA ALA A 185 -13.65 -2.60 -10.46
C ALA A 185 -14.65 -3.33 -11.39
N GLN A 186 -14.42 -4.62 -11.68
CA GLN A 186 -15.19 -5.42 -12.66
C GLN A 186 -15.21 -4.79 -14.07
N LEU A 187 -14.15 -4.04 -14.41
CA LEU A 187 -14.01 -3.36 -15.70
C LEU A 187 -13.34 -4.21 -16.76
N ILE A 188 -12.73 -5.31 -16.33
CA ILE A 188 -12.23 -6.34 -17.21
C ILE A 188 -12.95 -7.64 -16.86
N ASP A 189 -13.61 -8.21 -17.85
CA ASP A 189 -14.40 -9.42 -17.67
C ASP A 189 -13.50 -10.65 -17.80
N VAL A 190 -13.02 -11.16 -16.67
CA VAL A 190 -12.09 -12.30 -16.63
C VAL A 190 -12.82 -13.64 -16.75
N ALA A 191 -14.15 -13.63 -16.57
CA ALA A 191 -15.00 -14.81 -16.62
C ALA A 191 -15.16 -15.37 -18.05
N VAL A 192 -15.22 -14.51 -19.07
CA VAL A 192 -15.57 -14.89 -20.46
C VAL A 192 -14.53 -15.81 -21.11
N LYS A 193 -13.26 -15.77 -20.69
CA LYS A 193 -12.20 -16.58 -21.31
C LYS A 193 -11.93 -17.93 -20.65
N THR A 194 -12.29 -18.13 -19.38
CA THR A 194 -11.75 -19.26 -18.60
C THR A 194 -12.78 -20.18 -17.97
N GLY A 195 -14.06 -19.77 -17.89
CA GLY A 195 -15.15 -20.62 -17.39
C GLY A 195 -15.01 -21.08 -15.93
N LYS A 196 -14.18 -20.41 -15.10
CA LYS A 196 -14.01 -20.75 -13.68
C LYS A 196 -14.53 -19.67 -12.74
N PRO A 197 -15.13 -20.05 -11.59
CA PRO A 197 -15.66 -19.11 -10.61
C PRO A 197 -14.60 -18.74 -9.58
N SER A 198 -13.97 -17.57 -9.75
CA SER A 198 -13.73 -16.56 -8.70
C SER A 198 -12.57 -15.63 -9.10
N ILE A 199 -12.82 -14.32 -9.05
CA ILE A 199 -11.87 -13.27 -9.44
C ILE A 199 -10.62 -13.24 -8.52
N GLU A 200 -10.78 -13.69 -7.27
CA GLU A 200 -9.74 -13.76 -6.23
C GLU A 200 -8.58 -14.73 -6.55
N ARG A 201 -8.81 -15.74 -7.40
CA ARG A 201 -7.75 -16.67 -7.85
C ARG A 201 -6.94 -16.12 -9.03
N TYR A 202 -7.44 -15.06 -9.66
CA TYR A 202 -6.85 -14.47 -10.86
C TYR A 202 -6.13 -13.15 -10.60
N PHE A 203 -6.36 -12.52 -9.45
CA PHE A 203 -5.65 -11.34 -9.00
C PHE A 203 -5.28 -11.54 -7.55
N VAL A 204 -3.97 -11.58 -7.31
CA VAL A 204 -3.44 -11.69 -5.98
C VAL A 204 -3.04 -10.27 -5.56
N GLY A 205 -3.22 -9.91 -4.29
CA GLY A 205 -2.97 -8.55 -3.79
C GLY A 205 -1.52 -8.06 -4.01
N ALA A 206 -1.16 -6.94 -3.40
CA ALA A 206 0.17 -6.34 -3.55
C ALA A 206 1.32 -7.36 -3.51
N GLY A 207 2.18 -7.31 -4.53
CA GLY A 207 3.39 -8.13 -4.62
C GLY A 207 3.22 -9.54 -5.20
N ARG A 208 2.04 -9.89 -5.73
CA ARG A 208 1.82 -11.18 -6.41
C ARG A 208 1.10 -10.97 -7.74
N PRO A 209 1.72 -11.32 -8.89
CA PRO A 209 1.11 -11.10 -10.18
C PRO A 209 -0.05 -12.06 -10.46
N SER A 210 -1.07 -11.52 -11.13
CA SER A 210 -2.22 -12.17 -11.76
C SER A 210 -1.80 -13.20 -12.79
N ILE A 211 -2.54 -14.30 -12.94
CA ILE A 211 -2.29 -15.30 -14.01
C ILE A 211 -2.55 -14.69 -15.40
N ALA A 212 -3.54 -13.79 -15.52
CA ALA A 212 -3.98 -13.22 -16.80
C ALA A 212 -3.18 -11.98 -17.22
N PHE A 213 -2.53 -11.32 -16.26
CA PHE A 213 -1.74 -10.10 -16.48
C PHE A 213 -0.32 -10.25 -15.94
N TYR A 214 0.16 -11.51 -15.84
CA TYR A 214 1.42 -11.86 -15.17
C TYR A 214 2.59 -10.99 -15.63
N GLU A 215 2.81 -10.91 -16.94
CA GLU A 215 3.95 -10.19 -17.51
C GLU A 215 3.89 -8.69 -17.19
N ALA A 216 2.72 -8.06 -17.33
CA ALA A 216 2.55 -6.64 -17.09
C ALA A 216 2.63 -6.28 -15.60
N GLU A 217 2.08 -7.13 -14.72
CA GLU A 217 2.16 -6.93 -13.27
C GLU A 217 3.57 -7.23 -12.75
N GLU A 218 4.23 -8.25 -13.29
CA GLU A 218 5.63 -8.55 -12.99
C GLU A 218 6.53 -7.39 -13.41
N GLU A 219 6.35 -6.82 -14.60
CA GLU A 219 7.10 -5.65 -15.05
C GLU A 219 6.86 -4.45 -14.12
N TYR A 220 5.61 -4.21 -13.72
CA TYR A 220 5.27 -3.16 -12.74
C TYR A 220 5.99 -3.37 -11.40
N TYR A 221 5.90 -4.56 -10.82
CA TYR A 221 6.56 -4.86 -9.54
C TYR A 221 8.08 -4.86 -9.65
N ARG A 222 8.64 -5.32 -10.77
CA ARG A 222 10.09 -5.26 -11.05
C ARG A 222 10.58 -3.83 -11.15
N HIS A 223 9.84 -2.95 -11.82
CA HIS A 223 10.15 -1.53 -11.87
C HIS A 223 10.19 -0.91 -10.46
N ILE A 224 9.19 -1.20 -9.63
CA ILE A 224 9.16 -0.75 -8.23
C ILE A 224 10.36 -1.32 -7.45
N TRP A 225 10.63 -2.61 -7.61
CA TRP A 225 11.74 -3.29 -6.95
C TRP A 225 13.09 -2.64 -7.28
N ASP A 226 13.33 -2.33 -8.56
CA ASP A 226 14.55 -1.65 -8.99
C ASP A 226 14.66 -0.24 -8.39
N LYS A 227 13.54 0.46 -8.19
CA LYS A 227 13.53 1.77 -7.52
C LYS A 227 13.84 1.65 -6.04
N VAL A 228 13.28 0.66 -5.35
CA VAL A 228 13.63 0.38 -3.94
C VAL A 228 15.10 0.00 -3.84
N LYS A 229 15.62 -0.81 -4.77
CA LYS A 229 17.04 -1.19 -4.82
C LYS A 229 17.98 -0.01 -5.00
N GLN A 230 17.59 1.00 -5.77
CA GLN A 230 18.37 2.23 -5.93
C GLN A 230 18.41 3.06 -4.64
N VAL A 231 17.31 3.09 -3.87
CA VAL A 231 17.22 3.84 -2.61
C VAL A 231 17.90 3.10 -1.47
N SER A 232 17.60 1.82 -1.30
CA SER A 232 18.11 0.98 -0.22
C SER A 232 18.48 -0.42 -0.74
N PRO A 233 19.72 -0.59 -1.25
CA PRO A 233 20.24 -1.92 -1.58
C PRO A 233 20.20 -2.88 -0.38
N ARG A 234 20.33 -2.33 0.84
CA ARG A 234 20.36 -3.10 2.08
C ARG A 234 19.02 -3.75 2.41
N LEU A 235 17.89 -3.04 2.22
CA LEU A 235 16.57 -3.63 2.43
C LEU A 235 16.30 -4.76 1.43
N ILE A 236 16.74 -4.59 0.17
CA ILE A 236 16.65 -5.65 -0.85
C ILE A 236 17.40 -6.91 -0.39
N GLU A 237 18.65 -6.76 0.05
CA GLU A 237 19.43 -7.89 0.56
C GLU A 237 18.75 -8.58 1.75
N GLN A 238 18.18 -7.80 2.68
CA GLN A 238 17.42 -8.35 3.81
C GLN A 238 16.19 -9.13 3.34
N THR A 239 15.44 -8.61 2.37
CA THR A 239 14.25 -9.29 1.83
C THR A 239 14.62 -10.56 1.08
N GLU A 240 15.65 -10.53 0.24
CA GLU A 240 16.14 -11.71 -0.48
C GLU A 240 16.59 -12.80 0.49
N LYS A 241 17.31 -12.44 1.56
CA LYS A 241 17.67 -13.39 2.64
C LYS A 241 16.46 -13.98 3.34
N ALA A 242 15.49 -13.14 3.72
CA ALA A 242 14.26 -13.58 4.38
C ALA A 242 13.45 -14.53 3.48
N TYR A 243 13.37 -14.24 2.18
CA TYR A 243 12.71 -15.10 1.20
C TYR A 243 13.41 -16.46 1.08
N GLN A 244 14.73 -16.49 0.94
CA GLN A 244 15.48 -17.75 0.88
C GLN A 244 15.30 -18.59 2.15
N ALA A 245 15.30 -17.95 3.33
CA ALA A 245 15.03 -18.65 4.59
C ALA A 245 13.63 -19.29 4.60
N SER A 246 12.61 -18.62 4.05
CA SER A 246 11.24 -19.14 3.97
C SER A 246 11.05 -20.31 3.01
N LEU A 247 11.97 -20.53 2.05
CA LEU A 247 11.93 -21.67 1.13
C LEU A 247 12.51 -22.96 1.75
N HIS A 248 13.24 -22.83 2.85
CA HIS A 248 13.99 -23.93 3.48
C HIS A 248 13.52 -24.28 4.90
N GLY A 249 12.52 -23.56 5.43
CA GLY A 249 11.87 -23.83 6.72
C GLY A 249 10.47 -24.38 6.53
#